data_AF-A0A9P7ZQ56-F1
#
_entry.id   AF-A0A9P7ZQ56-F1
#
_cell.length_a   1.000
_cell.length_b   1.000
_cell.length_c   1.000
_cell.angle_alpha   90.00
_cell.angle_beta   90.00
_cell.angle_gamma   90.00
#
_symmetry.space_group_name_H-M   'P 1'
#
loop_
_entity.id
_entity.type
_entity.pdbx_description
1 polymer ?
#
loop_
_entity_poly.entity_id
_entity_poly.type
_entity_poly.pdbx_seq_one_letter_code
_entity_poly.pdbx_strand_id
1 'polypeptide(L)'
;MSKSKAQKRKRQAQAAASSGPPSKVTKTTTVEDSNGGSSPSATTVLAPSNLHTVISDEELEITVETLQTLSQYPSLIKGKSCKDLRVAVYDFRKASTTGNNASTDGGNLTSRITAALADEKYLDARVLLAEMRIRSEEPKLGALCRWVRDLDVISRLSTVRSAEDAAPAVRSDNERGLLNVLDAVLRTVGPIDSNPAAVTHPTSQVVLQDIWDLRPSTPSEQIHAAVQNGTIFDTLQKDNISSLLRIIETTPALERKPPNHHDAILYTTAPDAVLLSQTPETPIIHEPHPVVPGLSLARNLLSPRECKSIIAAGEAANFVPDAPIRDDGQVSILAHNFYWVIDAAFHDKLWARIAPYVPSSINGRQARGINRRFRVYRYVPGAEYRCHIDGAWPPSGILPNDKYVYDASPPGKKQSSLFTFLLYLNDEFEGGETTFFLPSAKEGTLNAYPVRPVMGAVAIFPHGETKGALLHEGTGVRKGAKYIIRSDVEYDVEPTVGVD
;
A
#
# COMPACT_ATOMS: atom_id res chain seq x y z
N MET A 1 -49.91 0.41 -10.51
CA MET A 1 -50.78 0.48 -9.30
C MET A 1 -50.13 1.18 -8.08
N SER A 2 -49.13 2.06 -8.25
CA SER A 2 -48.46 2.75 -7.12
C SER A 2 -48.96 4.18 -6.84
N LYS A 3 -49.52 4.89 -7.84
CA LYS A 3 -49.97 6.29 -7.68
C LYS A 3 -51.19 6.48 -6.77
N SER A 4 -52.02 5.45 -6.59
CA SER A 4 -53.27 5.51 -5.80
C SER A 4 -53.02 5.43 -4.28
N LYS A 5 -51.95 4.76 -3.82
CA LYS A 5 -51.63 4.66 -2.39
C LYS A 5 -51.06 5.97 -1.81
N ALA A 6 -50.37 6.78 -2.63
CA ALA A 6 -49.81 8.06 -2.22
C ALA A 6 -50.88 9.14 -1.95
N GLN A 7 -51.94 9.20 -2.75
CA GLN A 7 -53.04 10.14 -2.53
C GLN A 7 -53.89 9.80 -1.29
N LYS A 8 -54.01 8.51 -0.94
CA LYS A 8 -54.76 8.07 0.24
C LYS A 8 -54.04 8.40 1.56
N ARG A 9 -52.69 8.38 1.58
CA ARG A 9 -51.88 8.75 2.76
C ARG A 9 -51.84 10.27 3.01
N LYS A 10 -51.87 11.10 1.96
CA LYS A 10 -51.89 12.58 2.09
C LYS A 10 -53.18 13.12 2.73
N ARG A 11 -54.31 12.42 2.57
CA ARG A 11 -55.59 12.75 3.24
C ARG A 11 -55.65 12.35 4.72
N GLN A 12 -54.94 11.30 5.13
CA GLN A 12 -54.88 10.90 6.56
C GLN A 12 -53.96 11.82 7.39
N ALA A 13 -52.88 12.34 6.80
CA ALA A 13 -52.00 13.29 7.48
C ALA A 13 -52.66 14.68 7.72
N GLN A 14 -53.62 15.08 6.88
CA GLN A 14 -54.37 16.33 7.06
C GLN A 14 -55.49 16.24 8.11
N ALA A 15 -55.90 15.04 8.52
CA ALA A 15 -56.92 14.83 9.55
C ALA A 15 -56.37 14.78 10.98
N ALA A 16 -55.05 14.63 11.16
CA ALA A 16 -54.39 14.61 12.47
C ALA A 16 -53.84 15.98 12.90
N ALA A 17 -53.98 17.02 12.07
CA ALA A 17 -53.52 18.38 12.33
C ALA A 17 -54.49 19.23 13.18
N SER A 18 -55.42 18.60 13.92
CA SER A 18 -56.46 19.28 14.71
C SER A 18 -56.35 19.11 16.23
N SER A 19 -55.21 18.65 16.77
CA SER A 19 -54.91 18.72 18.20
C SER A 19 -53.67 19.57 18.44
N GLY A 20 -53.85 20.72 19.09
CA GLY A 20 -52.80 21.68 19.44
C GLY A 20 -51.73 21.15 20.40
N PRO A 21 -50.63 21.90 20.61
CA PRO A 21 -49.42 21.40 21.24
C PRO A 21 -49.50 21.50 22.77
N PRO A 22 -48.89 20.57 23.55
CA PRO A 22 -48.48 20.87 24.90
C PRO A 22 -47.02 21.34 24.92
N SER A 23 -46.84 22.57 25.38
CA SER A 23 -45.56 23.17 25.75
C SER A 23 -45.08 22.69 27.13
N LYS A 24 -43.82 22.26 27.25
CA LYS A 24 -43.03 22.22 28.52
C LYS A 24 -41.55 22.34 28.11
N VAL A 25 -40.87 23.49 28.18
CA VAL A 25 -40.35 24.20 29.36
C VAL A 25 -39.63 23.27 30.34
N THR A 26 -38.32 23.11 30.14
CA THR A 26 -37.41 22.48 31.11
C THR A 26 -37.07 23.52 32.18
N LYS A 27 -37.58 23.31 33.39
CA LYS A 27 -37.40 24.17 34.56
C LYS A 27 -36.26 23.62 35.41
N THR A 28 -35.21 24.42 35.56
CA THR A 28 -34.15 24.24 36.56
C THR A 28 -34.78 24.29 37.96
N THR A 29 -34.56 23.26 38.79
CA THR A 29 -34.89 23.33 40.22
C THR A 29 -33.80 22.65 41.04
N THR A 30 -33.11 23.47 41.82
CA THR A 30 -32.31 23.17 43.00
C THR A 30 -33.15 22.49 44.09
N VAL A 31 -32.60 21.50 44.78
CA VAL A 31 -33.04 21.05 46.10
C VAL A 31 -31.81 20.71 46.94
N GLU A 32 -31.69 21.34 48.10
CA GLU A 32 -30.73 21.03 49.17
C GLU A 32 -31.22 19.84 50.03
N ASP A 33 -30.24 19.00 50.40
CA ASP A 33 -30.05 18.12 51.55
C ASP A 33 -31.22 17.50 52.35
N SER A 34 -31.22 16.16 52.42
CA SER A 34 -30.98 15.44 53.68
C SER A 34 -30.64 13.95 53.48
N ASN A 35 -29.45 13.55 53.96
CA ASN A 35 -28.99 12.24 54.44
C ASN A 35 -29.24 10.93 53.66
N GLY A 36 -28.14 10.27 53.29
CA GLY A 36 -27.99 8.81 53.46
C GLY A 36 -27.38 8.02 52.29
N GLY A 37 -26.04 7.90 52.27
CA GLY A 37 -25.34 6.66 51.88
C GLY A 37 -25.23 6.25 50.40
N SER A 38 -23.99 5.95 50.01
CA SER A 38 -23.52 5.21 48.82
C SER A 38 -23.34 5.98 47.48
N SER A 39 -22.08 6.05 47.05
CA SER A 39 -21.59 6.61 45.78
C SER A 39 -22.15 5.89 44.55
N PRO A 40 -22.43 6.62 43.44
CA PRO A 40 -22.51 5.99 42.13
C PRO A 40 -21.32 6.33 41.23
N SER A 41 -20.92 5.29 40.52
CA SER A 41 -19.92 5.19 39.47
C SER A 41 -20.02 6.26 38.38
N ALA A 42 -18.87 6.71 37.87
CA ALA A 42 -18.77 7.51 36.65
C ALA A 42 -19.22 6.67 35.44
N THR A 43 -20.27 7.12 34.75
CA THR A 43 -20.74 6.52 33.50
C THR A 43 -20.03 7.19 32.32
N THR A 44 -19.01 6.54 31.76
CA THR A 44 -18.43 6.93 30.47
C THR A 44 -19.44 6.66 29.35
N VAL A 45 -19.94 7.72 28.72
CA VAL A 45 -20.78 7.62 27.51
C VAL A 45 -19.90 7.23 26.33
N LEU A 46 -20.06 6.02 25.82
CA LEU A 46 -19.40 5.53 24.61
C LEU A 46 -19.95 6.27 23.38
N ALA A 47 -19.07 6.80 22.54
CA ALA A 47 -19.46 7.44 21.28
C ALA A 47 -20.02 6.39 20.30
N PRO A 48 -21.08 6.71 19.53
CA PRO A 48 -21.67 5.78 18.57
C PRO A 48 -20.67 5.43 17.46
N SER A 49 -20.46 4.13 17.22
CA SER A 49 -19.52 3.61 16.22
C SER A 49 -20.16 3.30 14.86
N ASN A 50 -21.47 3.50 14.72
CA ASN A 50 -22.22 3.18 13.51
C ASN A 50 -23.24 4.28 13.19
N LEU A 51 -23.27 4.75 11.95
CA LEU A 51 -24.14 5.85 11.50
C LEU A 51 -25.62 5.56 11.74
N HIS A 52 -26.06 4.31 11.53
CA HIS A 52 -27.46 3.90 11.71
C HIS A 52 -27.96 3.98 13.16
N THR A 53 -27.05 4.17 14.13
CA THR A 53 -27.42 4.38 15.54
C THR A 53 -27.82 5.83 15.83
N VAL A 54 -27.58 6.75 14.88
CA VAL A 54 -27.81 8.19 15.03
C VAL A 54 -28.77 8.73 13.96
N ILE A 55 -28.79 8.13 12.76
CA ILE A 55 -29.62 8.56 11.62
C ILE A 55 -30.17 7.32 10.89
N SER A 56 -31.45 7.32 10.52
CA SER A 56 -32.05 6.23 9.73
C SER A 56 -31.72 6.30 8.24
N ASP A 57 -31.83 5.18 7.53
CA ASP A 57 -31.55 5.12 6.09
C ASP A 57 -32.52 5.96 5.28
N GLU A 58 -33.80 5.96 5.66
CA GLU A 58 -34.82 6.76 5.01
C GLU A 58 -34.57 8.27 5.18
N GLU A 59 -34.12 8.72 6.35
CA GLU A 59 -33.78 10.13 6.59
C GLU A 59 -32.56 10.57 5.77
N LEU A 60 -31.58 9.68 5.63
CA LEU A 60 -30.38 9.94 4.84
C LEU A 60 -30.73 10.03 3.34
N GLU A 61 -31.54 9.10 2.83
CA GLU A 61 -31.99 9.09 1.43
C GLU A 61 -32.77 10.36 1.08
N ILE A 62 -33.74 10.75 1.91
CA ILE A 62 -34.51 11.99 1.73
C ILE A 62 -33.61 13.23 1.75
N THR A 63 -32.62 13.25 2.64
CA THR A 63 -31.66 14.36 2.73
C THR A 63 -30.82 14.47 1.46
N VAL A 64 -30.34 13.33 0.94
CA VAL A 64 -29.58 13.27 -0.32
C VAL A 64 -30.43 13.75 -1.50
N GLU A 65 -31.64 13.23 -1.67
CA GLU A 65 -32.57 13.65 -2.74
C GLU A 65 -32.89 15.15 -2.66
N THR A 66 -33.07 15.68 -1.45
CA THR A 66 -33.36 17.10 -1.22
C THR A 66 -32.18 17.97 -1.65
N LEU A 67 -30.95 17.61 -1.27
CA LEU A 67 -29.75 18.33 -1.66
C LEU A 67 -29.49 18.26 -3.17
N GLN A 68 -29.67 17.08 -3.78
CA GLN A 68 -29.56 16.90 -5.24
C GLN A 68 -30.58 17.76 -5.99
N THR A 69 -31.83 17.78 -5.54
CA THR A 69 -32.89 18.59 -6.16
C THR A 69 -32.56 20.08 -6.08
N LEU A 70 -32.12 20.57 -4.91
CA LEU A 70 -31.78 21.98 -4.75
C LEU A 70 -30.55 22.39 -5.55
N SER A 71 -29.58 21.47 -5.75
CA SER A 71 -28.38 21.74 -6.54
C SER A 71 -28.68 22.07 -8.01
N GLN A 72 -29.80 21.58 -8.55
CA GLN A 72 -30.27 21.89 -9.90
C GLN A 72 -30.84 23.32 -10.02
N TYR A 73 -31.13 24.00 -8.90
CA TYR A 73 -31.71 25.35 -8.86
C TYR A 73 -30.93 26.30 -7.93
N PRO A 74 -29.70 26.72 -8.30
CA PRO A 74 -28.82 27.50 -7.41
C PRO A 74 -29.38 28.86 -6.96
N SER A 75 -30.29 29.44 -7.73
CA SER A 75 -30.96 30.70 -7.39
C SER A 75 -31.89 30.56 -6.17
N LEU A 76 -32.49 29.39 -5.97
CA LEU A 76 -33.38 29.11 -4.84
C LEU A 76 -32.60 28.89 -3.54
N ILE A 77 -31.37 28.35 -3.62
CA ILE A 77 -30.47 28.16 -2.48
C ILE A 77 -30.11 29.50 -1.82
N LYS A 78 -29.99 30.57 -2.60
CA LYS A 78 -29.69 31.92 -2.09
C LYS A 78 -30.90 32.59 -1.41
N GLY A 79 -32.09 32.00 -1.52
CA GLY A 79 -33.31 32.48 -0.90
C GLY A 79 -33.27 32.44 0.64
N LYS A 80 -34.17 33.22 1.26
CA LYS A 80 -34.33 33.23 2.73
C LYS A 80 -34.78 31.87 3.27
N SER A 81 -35.59 31.12 2.52
CA SER A 81 -36.11 29.81 2.91
C SER A 81 -35.04 28.73 3.05
N CYS A 82 -33.88 28.92 2.42
CA CYS A 82 -32.74 28.00 2.50
C CYS A 82 -31.64 28.50 3.46
N LYS A 83 -31.92 29.50 4.32
CA LYS A 83 -30.92 30.03 5.25
C LYS A 83 -30.41 28.94 6.21
N ASP A 84 -31.31 28.24 6.87
CA ASP A 84 -30.93 27.26 7.90
C ASP A 84 -30.32 26.01 7.26
N LEU A 85 -30.80 25.62 6.07
CA LEU A 85 -30.14 24.58 5.27
C LEU A 85 -28.71 24.99 4.89
N ARG A 86 -28.46 26.24 4.49
CA ARG A 86 -27.11 26.71 4.20
C ARG A 86 -26.21 26.69 5.43
N VAL A 87 -26.73 27.04 6.61
CA VAL A 87 -26.00 26.97 7.89
C VAL A 87 -25.69 25.51 8.23
N ALA A 88 -26.69 24.62 8.18
CA ALA A 88 -26.52 23.20 8.46
C ALA A 88 -25.54 22.52 7.49
N VAL A 89 -25.62 22.82 6.19
CA VAL A 89 -24.66 22.33 5.18
C VAL A 89 -23.26 22.90 5.43
N TYR A 90 -23.15 24.15 5.88
CA TYR A 90 -21.86 24.75 6.24
C TYR A 90 -21.24 24.07 7.46
N ASP A 91 -22.02 23.83 8.51
CA ASP A 91 -21.56 23.17 9.74
C ASP A 91 -21.23 21.69 9.49
N PHE A 92 -22.05 20.99 8.70
CA PHE A 92 -21.79 19.63 8.24
C PHE A 92 -20.50 19.56 7.40
N ARG A 93 -20.32 20.51 6.48
CA ARG A 93 -19.09 20.66 5.69
C ARG A 93 -17.87 20.98 6.56
N LYS A 94 -18.04 21.72 7.66
CA LYS A 94 -16.98 22.03 8.62
C LYS A 94 -16.60 20.81 9.48
N ALA A 95 -17.58 20.00 9.87
CA ALA A 95 -17.36 18.76 10.62
C ALA A 95 -16.75 17.63 9.76
N SER A 96 -16.91 17.72 8.44
CA SER A 96 -16.33 16.78 7.48
C SER A 96 -14.84 17.04 7.31
N THR A 97 -13.98 16.10 7.71
CA THR A 97 -12.51 16.18 7.50
C THR A 97 -12.08 15.81 6.07
N THR A 98 -13.04 15.57 5.18
CA THR A 98 -12.84 15.19 3.78
C THR A 98 -13.42 16.27 2.88
N GLY A 99 -12.65 16.74 1.89
CA GLY A 99 -13.09 17.71 0.89
C GLY A 99 -12.91 19.20 1.26
N ASN A 100 -13.18 20.04 0.26
CA ASN A 100 -12.98 21.48 0.02
C ASN A 100 -13.01 22.55 1.16
N ASN A 101 -12.95 22.24 2.46
CA ASN A 101 -12.80 23.23 3.56
C ASN A 101 -11.69 22.90 4.58
N ALA A 102 -10.89 21.84 4.40
CA ALA A 102 -9.59 21.77 5.07
C ALA A 102 -8.68 22.98 4.72
N SER A 103 -9.01 23.70 3.64
CA SER A 103 -8.23 24.77 3.03
C SER A 103 -8.42 26.17 3.63
N THR A 104 -9.46 26.46 4.43
CA THR A 104 -9.71 27.84 4.91
C THR A 104 -9.57 28.06 6.42
N ASP A 105 -9.56 27.02 7.27
CA ASP A 105 -9.34 27.19 8.71
C ASP A 105 -8.47 26.04 9.27
N GLY A 106 -7.16 26.29 9.46
CA GLY A 106 -6.30 25.56 10.41
C GLY A 106 -5.88 24.13 10.07
N GLY A 107 -6.22 23.55 8.92
CA GLY A 107 -5.74 22.23 8.51
C GLY A 107 -4.24 22.23 8.15
N ASN A 108 -3.47 21.26 8.62
CA ASN A 108 -2.07 21.10 8.21
C ASN A 108 -1.96 20.80 6.70
N LEU A 109 -0.79 21.03 6.10
CA LEU A 109 -0.61 20.88 4.64
C LEU A 109 -0.99 19.47 4.15
N THR A 110 -0.70 18.44 4.93
CA THR A 110 -1.03 17.05 4.57
C THR A 110 -2.54 16.85 4.41
N SER A 111 -3.39 17.39 5.29
CA SER A 111 -4.84 17.25 5.15
C SER A 111 -5.37 18.03 3.95
N ARG A 112 -4.84 19.25 3.72
CA ARG A 112 -5.20 20.10 2.57
C ARG A 112 -4.84 19.44 1.23
N ILE A 113 -3.64 18.87 1.13
CA ILE A 113 -3.21 18.12 -0.07
C ILE A 113 -4.09 16.90 -0.28
N THR A 114 -4.36 16.12 0.78
CA THR A 114 -5.24 14.95 0.69
C THR A 114 -6.63 15.32 0.16
N ALA A 115 -7.22 16.41 0.66
CA ALA A 115 -8.51 16.90 0.20
C ALA A 115 -8.47 17.36 -1.27
N ALA A 116 -7.42 18.08 -1.68
CA ALA A 116 -7.26 18.51 -3.07
C ALA A 116 -7.11 17.33 -4.04
N LEU A 117 -6.40 16.27 -3.65
CA LEU A 117 -6.26 15.05 -4.45
C LEU A 117 -7.60 14.30 -4.56
N ALA A 118 -8.34 14.16 -3.46
CA ALA A 118 -9.65 13.52 -3.45
C ALA A 118 -10.70 14.27 -4.28
N ASP A 119 -10.62 15.60 -4.31
CA ASP A 119 -11.49 16.46 -5.13
C ASP A 119 -10.99 16.61 -6.59
N GLU A 120 -9.95 15.88 -7.00
CA GLU A 120 -9.29 15.94 -8.32
C GLU A 120 -8.77 17.34 -8.71
N LYS A 121 -8.49 18.19 -7.72
CA LYS A 121 -7.96 19.55 -7.90
C LYS A 121 -6.44 19.53 -7.97
N TYR A 122 -5.92 18.98 -9.06
CA TYR A 122 -4.48 18.75 -9.24
C TYR A 122 -3.63 20.03 -9.20
N LEU A 123 -4.14 21.17 -9.67
CA LEU A 123 -3.42 22.44 -9.58
C LEU A 123 -3.26 22.90 -8.13
N ASP A 124 -4.35 22.86 -7.35
CA ASP A 124 -4.34 23.23 -5.93
C ASP A 124 -3.41 22.29 -5.15
N ALA A 125 -3.46 20.98 -5.42
CA ALA A 125 -2.55 20.00 -4.84
C ALA A 125 -1.08 20.34 -5.12
N ARG A 126 -0.73 20.72 -6.35
CA ARG A 126 0.65 21.11 -6.71
C ARG A 126 1.11 22.37 -6.00
N VAL A 127 0.25 23.37 -5.85
CA VAL A 127 0.58 24.59 -5.09
C VAL A 127 0.87 24.26 -3.63
N LEU A 128 0.03 23.40 -3.02
CA LEU A 128 0.22 22.98 -1.63
C LEU A 128 1.46 22.09 -1.44
N LEU A 129 1.78 21.23 -2.41
CA LEU A 129 3.00 20.42 -2.40
C LEU A 129 4.26 21.28 -2.55
N ALA A 130 4.21 22.32 -3.39
CA ALA A 130 5.29 23.29 -3.49
C ALA A 130 5.48 24.05 -2.17
N GLU A 131 4.38 24.46 -1.52
CA GLU A 131 4.42 25.07 -0.18
C GLU A 131 5.05 24.12 0.85
N MET A 132 4.62 22.85 0.89
CA MET A 132 5.18 21.82 1.76
C MET A 132 6.69 21.65 1.55
N ARG A 133 7.14 21.59 0.28
CA ARG A 133 8.56 21.52 -0.08
C ARG A 133 9.35 22.74 0.39
N ILE A 134 8.84 23.96 0.18
CA ILE A 134 9.50 25.21 0.59
C ILE A 134 9.64 25.27 2.12
N ARG A 135 8.63 24.80 2.85
CA ARG A 135 8.64 24.75 4.32
C ARG A 135 9.46 23.59 4.88
N SER A 136 10.00 22.72 4.03
CA SER A 136 10.65 21.46 4.43
C SER A 136 9.77 20.60 5.35
N GLU A 137 8.45 20.63 5.13
CA GLU A 137 7.49 19.77 5.82
C GLU A 137 7.38 18.43 5.07
N GLU A 138 7.15 17.35 5.81
CA GLU A 138 7.03 16.00 5.25
C GLU A 138 5.63 15.41 5.56
N PRO A 139 5.00 14.71 4.61
CA PRO A 139 3.80 13.94 4.90
C PRO A 139 4.15 12.74 5.80
N LYS A 140 3.16 12.19 6.53
CA LYS A 140 3.33 10.86 7.13
C LYS A 140 3.40 9.79 6.04
N LEU A 141 4.15 8.70 6.26
CA LEU A 141 4.28 7.60 5.29
C LEU A 141 2.93 7.10 4.78
N GLY A 142 1.95 6.89 5.67
CA GLY A 142 0.61 6.44 5.26
C GLY A 142 -0.12 7.43 4.33
N ALA A 143 0.12 8.73 4.47
CA ALA A 143 -0.41 9.73 3.55
C ALA A 143 0.32 9.68 2.20
N LEU A 144 1.65 9.57 2.20
CA LEU A 144 2.44 9.40 0.98
C LEU A 144 2.02 8.15 0.18
N CYS A 145 1.95 6.99 0.81
CA CYS A 145 1.49 5.74 0.18
C CYS A 145 0.10 5.90 -0.44
N ARG A 146 -0.82 6.55 0.29
CA ARG A 146 -2.18 6.80 -0.19
C ARG A 146 -2.19 7.75 -1.38
N TRP A 147 -1.48 8.88 -1.33
CA TRP A 147 -1.44 9.84 -2.44
C TRP A 147 -0.91 9.20 -3.72
N VAL A 148 0.17 8.43 -3.63
CA VAL A 148 0.72 7.72 -4.80
C VAL A 148 -0.28 6.71 -5.36
N ARG A 149 -0.93 5.94 -4.48
CA ARG A 149 -1.93 4.94 -4.89
C ARG A 149 -3.17 5.58 -5.52
N ASP A 150 -3.68 6.65 -4.93
CA ASP A 150 -4.92 7.29 -5.38
C ASP A 150 -4.70 8.08 -6.70
N LEU A 151 -3.48 8.53 -6.98
CA LEU A 151 -3.11 9.09 -8.29
C LEU A 151 -3.10 8.04 -9.41
N ASP A 152 -2.93 6.76 -9.06
CA ASP A 152 -3.01 5.59 -9.94
C ASP A 152 -2.29 5.74 -11.29
N VAL A 153 -1.09 6.35 -11.26
CA VAL A 153 -0.32 6.67 -12.48
C VAL A 153 0.20 5.40 -13.15
N ILE A 154 -0.11 5.25 -14.43
CA ILE A 154 0.40 4.17 -15.29
C ILE A 154 1.66 4.65 -16.03
N SER A 155 2.80 4.00 -15.78
CA SER A 155 4.09 4.32 -16.38
C SER A 155 4.13 4.04 -17.90
N ARG A 156 3.38 3.01 -18.35
CA ARG A 156 3.37 2.44 -19.71
C ARG A 156 4.70 1.79 -20.12
N LEU A 157 5.59 1.49 -19.18
CA LEU A 157 6.88 0.86 -19.48
C LEU A 157 6.74 -0.59 -19.94
N SER A 158 5.65 -1.27 -19.53
CA SER A 158 5.34 -2.63 -19.96
C SER A 158 5.16 -2.77 -21.47
N THR A 159 4.78 -1.71 -22.18
CA THR A 159 4.60 -1.69 -23.65
C THR A 159 5.82 -1.18 -24.41
N VAL A 160 6.81 -0.60 -23.73
CA VAL A 160 8.01 -0.02 -24.34
C VAL A 160 9.13 -1.06 -24.32
N ARG A 161 9.72 -1.34 -25.50
CA ARG A 161 10.77 -2.38 -25.66
C ARG A 161 12.19 -1.83 -25.49
N SER A 162 12.40 -0.55 -25.78
CA SER A 162 13.67 0.16 -25.68
C SER A 162 13.41 1.67 -25.56
N ALA A 163 14.41 2.45 -25.15
CA ALA A 163 14.30 3.92 -25.12
C ALA A 163 14.00 4.52 -26.51
N GLU A 164 14.34 3.80 -27.58
CA GLU A 164 14.17 4.17 -29.00
C GLU A 164 12.78 3.78 -29.55
N ASP A 165 12.18 2.69 -29.06
CA ASP A 165 10.84 2.20 -29.45
C ASP A 165 9.68 2.96 -28.77
N ALA A 166 10.00 3.90 -27.88
CA ALA A 166 9.02 4.72 -27.18
C ALA A 166 8.37 5.73 -28.14
N ALA A 167 7.60 5.29 -29.14
CA ALA A 167 6.66 6.17 -29.81
C ALA A 167 5.69 6.68 -28.73
N PRO A 168 5.71 7.98 -28.37
CA PRO A 168 4.94 8.46 -27.24
C PRO A 168 3.49 8.47 -27.66
N ALA A 169 2.75 7.41 -27.32
CA ALA A 169 1.30 7.47 -27.33
C ALA A 169 0.91 8.70 -26.50
N VAL A 170 0.33 9.71 -27.16
CA VAL A 170 0.06 11.02 -26.55
C VAL A 170 -0.76 10.79 -25.29
N ARG A 171 -0.19 11.16 -24.13
CA ARG A 171 -0.91 11.11 -22.85
C ARG A 171 -2.02 12.15 -22.88
N SER A 172 -3.20 11.77 -22.41
CA SER A 172 -4.32 12.71 -22.21
C SER A 172 -3.92 13.81 -21.23
N ASP A 173 -4.59 14.95 -21.29
CA ASP A 173 -4.33 16.10 -20.40
C ASP A 173 -4.43 15.70 -18.93
N ASN A 174 -5.37 14.80 -18.61
CA ASN A 174 -5.54 14.23 -17.28
C ASN A 174 -4.32 13.42 -16.82
N GLU A 175 -3.85 12.47 -17.65
CA GLU A 175 -2.67 11.66 -17.34
C GLU A 175 -1.41 12.52 -17.17
N ARG A 176 -1.27 13.58 -17.97
CA ARG A 176 -0.17 14.54 -17.81
C ARG A 176 -0.28 15.31 -16.51
N GLY A 177 -1.50 15.69 -16.13
CA GLY A 177 -1.82 16.30 -14.84
C GLY A 177 -1.40 15.41 -13.67
N LEU A 178 -1.85 14.16 -13.66
CA LEU A 178 -1.52 13.16 -12.62
C LEU A 178 0.00 12.97 -12.46
N LEU A 179 0.74 12.84 -13.57
CA LEU A 179 2.21 12.75 -13.55
C LEU A 179 2.87 14.00 -12.95
N ASN A 180 2.36 15.19 -13.24
CA ASN A 180 2.86 16.42 -12.66
C ASN A 180 2.60 16.50 -11.15
N VAL A 181 1.48 15.96 -10.68
CA VAL A 181 1.21 15.86 -9.24
C VAL A 181 2.13 14.82 -8.60
N LEU A 182 2.32 13.66 -9.23
CA LEU A 182 3.22 12.63 -8.73
C LEU A 182 4.67 13.14 -8.61
N ASP A 183 5.19 13.82 -9.64
CA ASP A 183 6.49 14.50 -9.59
C ASP A 183 6.56 15.50 -8.43
N ALA A 184 5.52 16.31 -8.21
CA ALA A 184 5.46 17.24 -7.09
C ALA A 184 5.45 16.52 -5.73
N VAL A 185 4.74 15.40 -5.59
CA VAL A 185 4.74 14.55 -4.38
C VAL A 185 6.14 14.02 -4.11
N LEU A 186 6.81 13.46 -5.12
CA LEU A 186 8.16 12.90 -4.95
C LEU A 186 9.18 13.96 -4.57
N ARG A 187 9.05 15.19 -5.09
CA ARG A 187 9.94 16.32 -4.74
C ARG A 187 9.79 16.81 -3.29
N THR A 188 8.76 16.41 -2.56
CA THR A 188 8.64 16.73 -1.12
C THR A 188 9.36 15.71 -0.24
N VAL A 189 9.64 14.50 -0.74
CA VAL A 189 10.11 13.37 0.10
C VAL A 189 11.41 12.72 -0.38
N GLY A 190 11.71 12.79 -1.68
CA GLY A 190 12.76 12.00 -2.31
C GLY A 190 13.87 12.84 -2.94
N PRO A 191 15.01 12.21 -3.25
CA PRO A 191 16.07 12.86 -4.01
C PRO A 191 15.58 13.17 -5.44
N ILE A 192 16.05 14.30 -5.96
CA ILE A 192 15.97 14.60 -7.39
C ILE A 192 17.14 13.89 -8.07
N ASP A 193 16.88 13.33 -9.24
CA ASP A 193 17.92 12.73 -10.06
C ASP A 193 18.95 13.80 -10.45
N SER A 194 20.18 13.59 -9.99
CA SER A 194 21.33 14.46 -10.22
C SER A 194 22.31 13.87 -11.24
N ASN A 195 21.98 12.75 -11.88
CA ASN A 195 22.81 12.13 -12.89
C ASN A 195 22.89 13.02 -14.15
N PRO A 196 24.05 13.62 -14.47
CA PRO A 196 24.19 14.48 -15.64
C PRO A 196 24.15 13.69 -16.96
N ALA A 197 24.36 12.37 -16.89
CA ALA A 197 24.31 11.46 -18.03
C ALA A 197 22.95 10.78 -18.22
N ALA A 198 21.93 11.17 -17.44
CA ALA A 198 20.58 10.63 -17.61
C ALA A 198 20.08 10.91 -19.03
N VAL A 199 19.49 9.88 -19.65
CA VAL A 199 18.80 10.00 -20.93
C VAL A 199 17.71 11.05 -20.80
N THR A 200 17.64 11.96 -21.78
CA THR A 200 16.61 12.99 -21.85
C THR A 200 15.72 12.79 -23.06
N HIS A 201 14.41 12.99 -22.91
CA HIS A 201 13.47 12.99 -24.02
C HIS A 201 12.72 14.33 -24.09
N PRO A 202 12.57 14.96 -25.26
CA PRO A 202 11.98 16.31 -25.36
C PRO A 202 10.53 16.36 -24.87
N THR A 203 9.76 15.30 -25.16
CA THR A 203 8.30 15.26 -24.97
C THR A 203 7.79 14.21 -23.99
N SER A 204 8.65 13.27 -23.53
CA SER A 204 8.20 12.22 -22.61
C SER A 204 8.24 12.71 -21.17
N GLN A 205 7.21 12.40 -20.39
CA GLN A 205 7.16 12.66 -18.94
C GLN A 205 7.72 11.50 -18.10
N VAL A 206 7.91 10.33 -18.71
CA VAL A 206 8.59 9.19 -18.09
C VAL A 206 9.71 8.77 -19.04
N VAL A 207 10.95 8.96 -18.61
CA VAL A 207 12.13 8.72 -19.45
C VAL A 207 12.85 7.48 -18.95
N LEU A 208 12.80 6.42 -19.77
CA LEU A 208 13.47 5.16 -19.50
C LEU A 208 14.99 5.33 -19.57
N GLN A 209 15.66 4.95 -18.51
CA GLN A 209 17.12 4.91 -18.40
C GLN A 209 17.62 3.50 -18.71
N ASP A 210 18.94 3.35 -18.84
CA ASP A 210 19.56 2.05 -19.09
C ASP A 210 19.22 1.05 -17.98
N ILE A 211 19.00 -0.20 -18.40
CA ILE A 211 18.71 -1.31 -17.48
C ILE A 211 19.97 -1.66 -16.71
N TRP A 212 19.90 -1.57 -15.39
CA TRP A 212 20.93 -2.08 -14.51
C TRP A 212 20.83 -3.61 -14.48
N ASP A 213 21.61 -4.26 -15.35
CA ASP A 213 21.63 -5.71 -15.53
C ASP A 213 22.94 -6.30 -14.98
N LEU A 214 22.83 -6.99 -13.85
CA LEU A 214 23.94 -7.68 -13.19
C LEU A 214 23.85 -9.21 -13.35
N ARG A 215 23.04 -9.71 -14.29
CA ARG A 215 22.93 -11.15 -14.52
C ARG A 215 24.27 -11.73 -14.98
N PRO A 216 24.65 -12.90 -14.46
CA PRO A 216 25.80 -13.62 -14.99
C PRO A 216 25.52 -14.10 -16.42
N SER A 217 26.58 -14.38 -17.19
CA SER A 217 26.46 -14.98 -18.53
C SER A 217 26.14 -16.49 -18.50
N THR A 218 25.80 -17.05 -17.34
CA THR A 218 25.50 -18.48 -17.19
C THR A 218 24.16 -18.82 -17.84
N PRO A 219 23.98 -20.07 -18.33
CA PRO A 219 22.69 -20.53 -18.81
C PRO A 219 21.60 -20.38 -17.74
N SER A 220 20.40 -20.04 -18.17
CA SER A 220 19.24 -19.97 -17.29
C SER A 220 18.82 -21.36 -16.79
N GLU A 221 18.30 -21.40 -15.56
CA GLU A 221 17.77 -22.58 -14.88
C GLU A 221 16.43 -23.11 -15.43
N GLN A 222 15.84 -22.43 -16.43
CA GLN A 222 14.58 -22.83 -17.08
C GLN A 222 13.42 -23.09 -16.10
N ILE A 223 13.29 -22.28 -15.05
CA ILE A 223 12.32 -22.49 -13.96
C ILE A 223 10.89 -22.56 -14.48
N HIS A 224 10.50 -21.65 -15.37
CA HIS A 224 9.15 -21.66 -15.95
C HIS A 224 8.80 -23.00 -16.63
N ALA A 225 9.73 -23.57 -17.40
CA ALA A 225 9.53 -24.87 -18.05
C ALA A 225 9.46 -26.01 -17.01
N ALA A 226 10.31 -25.95 -15.98
CA ALA A 226 10.32 -26.93 -14.89
C ALA A 226 9.02 -26.94 -14.08
N VAL A 227 8.39 -25.77 -13.90
CA VAL A 227 7.07 -25.66 -13.27
C VAL A 227 6.00 -26.26 -14.19
N GLN A 228 6.01 -25.93 -15.48
CA GLN A 228 5.02 -26.42 -16.45
C GLN A 228 5.03 -27.95 -16.62
N ASN A 229 6.20 -28.57 -16.59
CA ASN A 229 6.35 -30.01 -16.75
C ASN A 229 6.41 -30.78 -15.40
N GLY A 230 6.31 -30.08 -14.27
CA GLY A 230 6.30 -30.66 -12.93
C GLY A 230 7.67 -31.10 -12.37
N THR A 231 8.76 -30.98 -13.15
CA THR A 231 10.12 -31.36 -12.68
C THR A 231 10.65 -30.44 -11.58
N ILE A 232 10.04 -29.26 -11.36
CA ILE A 232 10.39 -28.38 -10.24
C ILE A 232 10.28 -29.10 -8.89
N PHE A 233 9.37 -30.07 -8.79
CA PHE A 233 9.13 -30.86 -7.58
C PHE A 233 10.18 -31.94 -7.33
N ASP A 234 11.03 -32.28 -8.32
CA ASP A 234 12.14 -33.24 -8.12
C ASP A 234 13.19 -32.70 -7.13
N THR A 235 13.19 -31.39 -6.88
CA THR A 235 14.10 -30.73 -5.94
C THR A 235 13.69 -30.89 -4.48
N LEU A 236 12.41 -31.17 -4.22
CA LEU A 236 11.90 -31.49 -2.90
C LEU A 236 12.03 -33.01 -2.70
N GLN A 237 12.54 -33.43 -1.54
CA GLN A 237 12.54 -34.85 -1.19
C GLN A 237 11.09 -35.36 -1.31
N LYS A 238 10.88 -36.48 -2.01
CA LYS A 238 9.58 -37.00 -2.49
C LYS A 238 8.51 -37.25 -1.41
N ASP A 239 8.80 -37.01 -0.14
CA ASP A 239 7.86 -37.13 0.95
C ASP A 239 6.88 -35.96 0.91
N ASN A 240 5.80 -36.17 0.17
CA ASN A 240 4.57 -35.39 0.04
C ASN A 240 4.71 -33.90 0.41
N ILE A 241 4.92 -33.03 -0.59
CA ILE A 241 5.14 -31.59 -0.41
C ILE A 241 4.02 -30.93 0.42
N SER A 242 2.80 -31.44 0.34
CA SER A 242 1.66 -31.02 1.17
C SER A 242 1.87 -31.21 2.67
N SER A 243 2.76 -32.11 3.08
CA SER A 243 3.15 -32.31 4.48
C SER A 243 4.15 -31.27 4.99
N LEU A 244 4.83 -30.56 4.09
CA LEU A 244 5.78 -29.50 4.45
C LEU A 244 5.06 -28.23 4.88
N LEU A 245 3.84 -28.01 4.40
CA LEU A 245 3.08 -26.78 4.58
C LEU A 245 1.89 -27.00 5.50
N ARG A 246 1.70 -26.09 6.45
CA ARG A 246 0.56 -26.09 7.36
C ARG A 246 -0.09 -24.73 7.36
N ILE A 247 -1.42 -24.69 7.21
CA ILE A 247 -2.18 -23.43 7.27
C ILE A 247 -2.28 -23.00 8.72
N ILE A 248 -1.94 -21.74 8.99
CA ILE A 248 -1.98 -21.15 10.33
C ILE A 248 -3.05 -20.08 10.48
N GLU A 249 -3.45 -19.45 9.38
CA GLU A 249 -4.51 -18.46 9.36
C GLU A 249 -5.13 -18.41 7.95
N THR A 250 -6.45 -18.26 7.90
CA THR A 250 -7.16 -17.94 6.66
C THR A 250 -8.00 -16.70 6.92
N THR A 251 -7.74 -15.62 6.19
CA THR A 251 -8.61 -14.45 6.15
C THR A 251 -9.59 -14.59 4.99
N PRO A 252 -10.91 -14.66 5.23
CA PRO A 252 -11.91 -14.72 4.18
C PRO A 252 -11.79 -13.55 3.20
N ALA A 253 -12.05 -13.79 1.92
CA ALA A 253 -11.83 -12.86 0.82
C ALA A 253 -12.45 -11.46 1.06
N LEU A 254 -13.68 -11.41 1.56
CA LEU A 254 -14.41 -10.17 1.85
C LEU A 254 -13.91 -9.43 3.10
N GLU A 255 -13.22 -10.12 4.00
CA GLU A 255 -12.64 -9.55 5.23
C GLU A 255 -11.21 -9.02 5.03
N ARG A 256 -10.59 -9.33 3.88
CA ARG A 256 -9.31 -8.75 3.49
C ARG A 256 -9.44 -7.22 3.37
N LYS A 257 -8.30 -6.54 3.51
CA LYS A 257 -8.21 -5.07 3.40
C LYS A 257 -7.18 -4.70 2.33
N PRO A 258 -7.61 -4.25 1.13
CA PRO A 258 -9.00 -4.17 0.67
C PRO A 258 -9.64 -5.55 0.47
N PRO A 259 -10.99 -5.63 0.40
CA PRO A 259 -11.71 -6.86 0.05
C PRO A 259 -11.20 -7.43 -1.27
N ASN A 260 -11.26 -8.75 -1.42
CA ASN A 260 -10.70 -9.48 -2.55
C ASN A 260 -11.65 -10.55 -3.04
N HIS A 261 -11.41 -11.08 -4.24
CA HIS A 261 -12.14 -12.23 -4.77
C HIS A 261 -11.65 -13.56 -4.20
N HIS A 262 -10.47 -13.60 -3.60
CA HIS A 262 -9.87 -14.82 -3.05
C HIS A 262 -9.42 -14.65 -1.60
N ASP A 263 -9.50 -15.74 -0.83
CA ASP A 263 -9.04 -15.79 0.55
C ASP A 263 -7.53 -15.51 0.65
N ALA A 264 -7.08 -14.97 1.77
CA ALA A 264 -5.68 -14.87 2.10
C ALA A 264 -5.32 -16.01 3.05
N ILE A 265 -4.57 -17.00 2.54
CA ILE A 265 -4.16 -18.18 3.29
C ILE A 265 -2.70 -18.00 3.70
N LEU A 266 -2.44 -18.07 5.00
CA LEU A 266 -1.12 -17.96 5.58
C LEU A 266 -0.63 -19.35 5.97
N TYR A 267 0.54 -19.71 5.46
CA TYR A 267 1.18 -21.00 5.71
C TYR A 267 2.39 -20.84 6.62
N THR A 268 2.76 -21.91 7.31
CA THR A 268 4.06 -22.11 7.95
C THR A 268 4.63 -23.46 7.56
N THR A 269 5.89 -23.69 7.89
CA THR A 269 6.61 -24.94 7.69
C THR A 269 7.20 -25.45 9.01
N ALA A 270 7.48 -26.75 9.09
CA ALA A 270 8.36 -27.26 10.15
C ALA A 270 9.78 -26.67 9.99
N PRO A 271 10.57 -26.56 11.07
CA PRO A 271 11.96 -26.09 10.98
C PRO A 271 12.75 -26.85 9.92
N ASP A 272 13.47 -26.11 9.07
CA ASP A 272 14.30 -26.64 7.98
C ASP A 272 13.56 -27.50 6.93
N ALA A 273 12.23 -27.44 6.86
CA ALA A 273 11.47 -28.13 5.81
C ALA A 273 11.80 -27.61 4.40
N VAL A 274 12.07 -26.30 4.27
CA VAL A 274 12.70 -25.70 3.09
C VAL A 274 14.11 -25.32 3.49
N LEU A 275 15.09 -26.15 3.12
CA LEU A 275 16.44 -26.03 3.65
C LEU A 275 17.24 -24.92 2.95
N LEU A 276 17.82 -24.03 3.76
CA LEU A 276 18.96 -23.20 3.37
C LEU A 276 20.26 -23.81 3.91
N SER A 277 21.35 -23.74 3.15
CA SER A 277 22.69 -24.04 3.66
C SER A 277 23.08 -23.05 4.79
N GLN A 278 24.07 -23.39 5.61
CA GLN A 278 24.51 -22.43 6.63
C GLN A 278 25.20 -21.21 6.01
N THR A 279 26.02 -21.45 5.00
CA THR A 279 26.78 -20.44 4.27
C THR A 279 26.40 -20.46 2.78
N PRO A 280 26.44 -19.31 2.09
CA PRO A 280 26.28 -19.26 0.65
C PRO A 280 27.31 -20.15 -0.06
N GLU A 281 26.92 -20.76 -1.19
CA GLU A 281 27.83 -21.59 -2.00
C GLU A 281 28.95 -20.78 -2.66
N THR A 282 28.66 -19.50 -2.95
CA THR A 282 29.61 -18.54 -3.51
C THR A 282 29.56 -17.23 -2.70
N PRO A 283 30.65 -16.44 -2.66
CA PRO A 283 30.65 -15.17 -1.95
C PRO A 283 29.53 -14.25 -2.42
N ILE A 284 28.86 -13.59 -1.47
CA ILE A 284 27.87 -12.57 -1.75
C ILE A 284 28.58 -11.36 -2.35
N ILE A 285 28.07 -10.88 -3.48
CA ILE A 285 28.56 -9.67 -4.14
C ILE A 285 27.50 -8.59 -3.94
N HIS A 286 27.82 -7.57 -3.14
CA HIS A 286 26.95 -6.44 -2.86
C HIS A 286 27.36 -5.23 -3.68
N GLU A 287 26.41 -4.67 -4.41
CA GLU A 287 26.63 -3.54 -5.30
C GLU A 287 25.55 -2.48 -5.05
N PRO A 288 25.91 -1.23 -4.68
CA PRO A 288 24.96 -0.14 -4.66
C PRO A 288 24.58 0.24 -6.10
N HIS A 289 23.32 0.65 -6.31
CA HIS A 289 22.90 1.17 -7.60
C HIS A 289 23.64 2.49 -7.87
N PRO A 290 24.20 2.71 -9.09
CA PRO A 290 25.05 3.87 -9.37
C PRO A 290 24.34 5.22 -9.27
N VAL A 291 23.02 5.25 -9.53
CA VAL A 291 22.20 6.48 -9.52
C VAL A 291 21.14 6.53 -8.41
N VAL A 292 20.29 5.50 -8.29
CA VAL A 292 19.17 5.46 -7.34
C VAL A 292 19.67 5.39 -5.88
N PRO A 293 19.46 6.43 -5.06
CA PRO A 293 20.03 6.48 -3.71
C PRO A 293 19.44 5.43 -2.77
N GLY A 294 20.30 4.77 -2.00
CA GLY A 294 19.90 3.76 -1.00
C GLY A 294 19.45 2.42 -1.58
N LEU A 295 19.36 2.29 -2.91
CA LEU A 295 19.12 1.02 -3.59
C LEU A 295 20.44 0.25 -3.74
N SER A 296 20.40 -1.04 -3.44
CA SER A 296 21.53 -1.96 -3.67
C SER A 296 21.04 -3.36 -4.06
N LEU A 297 21.91 -4.15 -4.66
CA LEU A 297 21.69 -5.55 -5.00
C LEU A 297 22.76 -6.41 -4.33
N ALA A 298 22.35 -7.43 -3.57
CA ALA A 298 23.24 -8.48 -3.07
C ALA A 298 23.01 -9.77 -3.86
N ARG A 299 23.97 -10.14 -4.72
CA ARG A 299 23.94 -11.36 -5.54
C ARG A 299 24.50 -12.55 -4.79
N ASN A 300 24.14 -13.76 -5.24
CA ASN A 300 24.54 -15.03 -4.64
C ASN A 300 24.04 -15.25 -3.20
N LEU A 301 22.96 -14.57 -2.80
CA LEU A 301 22.40 -14.76 -1.46
C LEU A 301 21.76 -16.14 -1.32
N LEU A 302 21.00 -16.57 -2.32
CA LEU A 302 20.48 -17.93 -2.45
C LEU A 302 21.13 -18.64 -3.63
N SER A 303 21.35 -19.95 -3.47
CA SER A 303 21.77 -20.79 -4.61
C SER A 303 20.57 -21.12 -5.50
N PRO A 304 20.79 -21.51 -6.77
CA PRO A 304 19.71 -21.91 -7.66
C PRO A 304 18.83 -23.03 -7.10
N ARG A 305 19.44 -23.96 -6.33
CA ARG A 305 18.72 -25.04 -5.65
C ARG A 305 17.79 -24.51 -4.56
N GLU A 306 18.25 -23.55 -3.75
CA GLU A 306 17.44 -22.94 -2.70
C GLU A 306 16.24 -22.18 -3.28
N CYS A 307 16.45 -21.43 -4.36
CA CYS A 307 15.37 -20.77 -5.08
C CYS A 307 14.33 -21.76 -5.63
N LYS A 308 14.78 -22.86 -6.27
CA LYS A 308 13.89 -23.90 -6.78
C LYS A 308 13.05 -24.54 -5.68
N SER A 309 13.64 -24.86 -4.53
CA SER A 309 12.92 -25.42 -3.38
C SER A 309 11.82 -24.49 -2.86
N ILE A 310 12.08 -23.18 -2.81
CA ILE A 310 11.08 -22.19 -2.39
C ILE A 310 9.94 -22.09 -3.41
N ILE A 311 10.27 -22.05 -4.72
CA ILE A 311 9.27 -22.03 -5.79
C ILE A 311 8.42 -23.29 -5.75
N ALA A 312 9.04 -24.47 -5.58
CA ALA A 312 8.34 -25.74 -5.48
C ALA A 312 7.38 -25.77 -4.28
N ALA A 313 7.77 -25.22 -3.13
CA ALA A 313 6.88 -25.09 -1.98
C ALA A 313 5.67 -24.19 -2.29
N GLY A 314 5.89 -23.03 -2.94
CA GLY A 314 4.80 -22.14 -3.34
C GLY A 314 3.86 -22.74 -4.38
N GLU A 315 4.39 -23.46 -5.37
CA GLU A 315 3.57 -24.17 -6.37
C GLU A 315 2.72 -25.28 -5.73
N ALA A 316 3.26 -26.01 -4.74
CA ALA A 316 2.51 -27.01 -4.01
C ALA A 316 1.45 -26.42 -3.06
N ALA A 317 1.68 -25.21 -2.53
CA ALA A 317 0.68 -24.45 -1.78
C ALA A 317 -0.49 -23.96 -2.67
N ASN A 318 -0.31 -24.03 -4.00
CA ASN A 318 -1.18 -23.48 -5.03
C ASN A 318 -1.38 -21.96 -4.89
N PHE A 319 -0.45 -21.20 -5.48
CA PHE A 319 -0.50 -19.73 -5.55
C PHE A 319 -1.92 -19.20 -5.85
N VAL A 320 -2.44 -18.39 -4.93
CA VAL A 320 -3.82 -17.85 -4.99
C VAL A 320 -3.82 -16.49 -5.68
N PRO A 321 -4.68 -16.23 -6.70
CA PRO A 321 -4.71 -14.92 -7.34
C PRO A 321 -5.02 -13.78 -6.37
N ASP A 322 -4.34 -12.65 -6.55
CA ASP A 322 -4.63 -11.40 -5.86
C ASP A 322 -5.46 -10.48 -6.74
N ALA A 323 -6.76 -10.48 -6.51
CA ALA A 323 -7.72 -9.70 -7.28
C ALA A 323 -8.59 -8.87 -6.33
N PRO A 324 -8.11 -7.69 -5.89
CA PRO A 324 -8.90 -6.80 -5.05
C PRO A 324 -10.23 -6.45 -5.72
N ILE A 325 -11.30 -6.39 -4.92
CA ILE A 325 -12.61 -5.92 -5.38
C ILE A 325 -12.49 -4.40 -5.58
N ARG A 326 -12.82 -3.95 -6.78
CA ARG A 326 -12.81 -2.54 -7.19
C ARG A 326 -14.25 -2.06 -7.42
N ASP A 327 -14.50 -0.78 -7.17
CA ASP A 327 -15.83 -0.17 -7.36
C ASP A 327 -16.26 -0.13 -8.83
N ASP A 328 -15.30 -0.15 -9.76
CA ASP A 328 -15.53 -0.18 -11.21
C ASP A 328 -15.93 -1.58 -11.76
N GLY A 329 -15.93 -2.60 -10.90
CA GLY A 329 -16.23 -3.99 -11.25
C GLY A 329 -15.17 -4.66 -12.12
N GLN A 330 -14.05 -4.01 -12.43
CA GLN A 330 -12.95 -4.61 -13.19
C GLN A 330 -12.11 -5.51 -12.28
N VAL A 331 -11.89 -6.75 -12.73
CA VAL A 331 -11.03 -7.70 -12.05
C VAL A 331 -9.64 -7.68 -12.69
N SER A 332 -8.65 -7.23 -11.93
CA SER A 332 -7.24 -7.28 -12.34
C SER A 332 -6.46 -8.16 -11.37
N ILE A 333 -5.83 -9.21 -11.90
CA ILE A 333 -4.93 -10.05 -11.10
C ILE A 333 -3.59 -9.33 -11.02
N LEU A 334 -3.23 -8.87 -9.82
CA LEU A 334 -1.99 -8.14 -9.57
C LEU A 334 -0.78 -9.09 -9.50
N ALA A 335 -0.99 -10.24 -8.84
CA ALA A 335 -0.04 -11.32 -8.67
C ALA A 335 -0.81 -12.59 -8.30
N HIS A 336 -0.11 -13.72 -8.23
CA HIS A 336 -0.59 -14.85 -7.43
C HIS A 336 0.29 -14.98 -6.19
N ASN A 337 -0.34 -15.20 -5.05
CA ASN A 337 0.26 -15.08 -3.72
C ASN A 337 0.40 -16.44 -3.06
N PHE A 338 1.55 -16.63 -2.42
CA PHE A 338 1.78 -17.62 -1.39
C PHE A 338 2.32 -16.87 -0.17
N TYR A 339 1.51 -16.73 0.88
CA TYR A 339 1.95 -16.10 2.12
C TYR A 339 2.53 -17.14 3.05
N TRP A 340 3.79 -16.96 3.41
CA TRP A 340 4.54 -17.93 4.20
C TRP A 340 5.19 -17.24 5.38
N VAL A 341 4.87 -17.69 6.60
CA VAL A 341 5.66 -17.32 7.78
C VAL A 341 6.79 -18.32 7.91
N ILE A 342 8.01 -17.89 7.60
CA ILE A 342 9.19 -18.74 7.65
C ILE A 342 9.51 -19.17 9.08
N ASP A 343 10.04 -20.37 9.24
CA ASP A 343 10.54 -20.85 10.53
C ASP A 343 11.81 -20.11 10.97
N ALA A 344 12.15 -20.23 12.25
CA ALA A 344 13.30 -19.53 12.83
C ALA A 344 14.64 -19.99 12.24
N ALA A 345 14.78 -21.28 11.89
CA ALA A 345 16.03 -21.80 11.35
C ALA A 345 16.31 -21.25 9.93
N PHE A 346 15.27 -21.20 9.09
CA PHE A 346 15.35 -20.51 7.80
C PHE A 346 15.69 -19.03 7.97
N HIS A 347 14.97 -18.33 8.86
CA HIS A 347 15.19 -16.91 9.15
C HIS A 347 16.64 -16.63 9.57
N ASP A 348 17.14 -17.35 10.57
CA ASP A 348 18.45 -17.07 11.17
C ASP A 348 19.58 -17.32 10.18
N LYS A 349 19.47 -18.36 9.33
CA LYS A 349 20.43 -18.60 8.24
C LYS A 349 20.40 -17.49 7.21
N LEU A 350 19.22 -17.08 6.75
CA LEU A 350 19.10 -16.00 5.77
C LEU A 350 19.61 -14.66 6.33
N TRP A 351 19.24 -14.34 7.57
CA TRP A 351 19.68 -13.13 8.24
C TRP A 351 21.20 -13.12 8.43
N ALA A 352 21.79 -14.22 8.91
CA ALA A 352 23.25 -14.30 9.07
C ALA A 352 24.02 -14.05 7.77
N ARG A 353 23.47 -14.46 6.62
CA ARG A 353 24.07 -14.20 5.30
C ARG A 353 24.02 -12.73 4.90
N ILE A 354 22.90 -12.05 5.13
CA ILE A 354 22.65 -10.72 4.57
C ILE A 354 22.86 -9.56 5.55
N ALA A 355 22.86 -9.82 6.87
CA ALA A 355 23.09 -8.84 7.92
C ALA A 355 24.33 -7.94 7.69
N PRO A 356 25.47 -8.44 7.15
CA PRO A 356 26.63 -7.59 6.88
C PRO A 356 26.42 -6.55 5.76
N TYR A 357 25.40 -6.72 4.92
CA TYR A 357 25.15 -5.90 3.73
C TYR A 357 23.92 -5.00 3.86
N VAL A 358 23.20 -5.08 4.99
CA VAL A 358 22.17 -4.10 5.35
C VAL A 358 22.78 -3.00 6.20
N PRO A 359 22.24 -1.76 6.15
CA PRO A 359 22.63 -0.74 7.11
C PRO A 359 22.40 -1.23 8.54
N SER A 360 23.46 -1.35 9.34
CA SER A 360 23.35 -1.86 10.72
C SER A 360 22.58 -0.90 11.65
N SER A 361 22.53 0.39 11.30
CA SER A 361 21.79 1.43 12.01
C SER A 361 21.35 2.54 11.07
N ILE A 362 20.18 3.14 11.32
CA ILE A 362 19.71 4.36 10.65
C ILE A 362 19.16 5.32 11.71
N ASN A 363 19.79 6.49 11.86
CA ASN A 363 19.41 7.51 12.84
C ASN A 363 19.34 6.92 14.27
N GLY A 364 20.29 6.04 14.63
CA GLY A 364 20.36 5.38 15.94
C GLY A 364 19.38 4.20 16.12
N ARG A 365 18.57 3.87 15.12
CA ARG A 365 17.70 2.68 15.13
C ARG A 365 18.47 1.48 14.58
N GLN A 366 18.66 0.46 15.39
CA GLN A 366 19.46 -0.71 15.01
C GLN A 366 18.65 -1.67 14.15
N ALA A 367 19.29 -2.30 13.17
CA ALA A 367 18.72 -3.42 12.43
C ALA A 367 18.59 -4.66 13.34
N ARG A 368 17.50 -5.41 13.19
CA ARG A 368 17.14 -6.51 14.10
C ARG A 368 16.92 -7.85 13.40
N GLY A 369 16.50 -7.84 12.14
CA GLY A 369 16.20 -9.05 11.40
C GLY A 369 15.48 -8.78 10.09
N ILE A 370 14.93 -9.84 9.51
CA ILE A 370 14.04 -9.78 8.35
C ILE A 370 12.66 -10.22 8.81
N ASN A 371 11.63 -9.55 8.30
CA ASN A 371 10.27 -9.95 8.58
C ASN A 371 10.01 -11.40 8.16
N ARG A 372 9.57 -12.23 9.11
CA ARG A 372 9.32 -13.64 8.86
C ARG A 372 8.09 -13.89 7.98
N ARG A 373 7.21 -12.89 7.79
CA ARG A 373 6.07 -12.99 6.89
C ARG A 373 6.48 -12.67 5.45
N PHE A 374 6.88 -13.73 4.75
CA PHE A 374 7.21 -13.69 3.34
C PHE A 374 5.95 -13.62 2.48
N ARG A 375 5.93 -12.65 1.57
CA ARG A 375 4.97 -12.60 0.47
C ARG A 375 5.68 -13.14 -0.76
N VAL A 376 5.42 -14.40 -1.08
CA VAL A 376 5.94 -15.01 -2.31
C VAL A 376 4.95 -14.73 -3.43
N TYR A 377 5.43 -14.12 -4.51
CA TYR A 377 4.63 -13.70 -5.64
C TYR A 377 5.02 -14.46 -6.89
N ARG A 378 4.00 -14.85 -7.67
CA ARG A 378 4.14 -15.30 -9.07
C ARG A 378 3.42 -14.31 -9.99
N TYR A 379 4.20 -13.64 -10.83
CA TYR A 379 3.70 -12.78 -11.90
C TYR A 379 3.73 -13.51 -13.23
N VAL A 380 2.63 -13.46 -13.97
CA VAL A 380 2.45 -14.06 -15.29
C VAL A 380 2.17 -12.95 -16.32
N PRO A 381 2.17 -13.24 -17.64
CA PRO A 381 1.97 -12.20 -18.63
C PRO A 381 0.70 -11.37 -18.39
N GLY A 382 0.84 -10.04 -18.43
CA GLY A 382 -0.24 -9.09 -18.16
C GLY A 382 -0.39 -8.68 -16.69
N ALA A 383 0.31 -9.32 -15.75
CA ALA A 383 0.39 -8.85 -14.37
C ALA A 383 1.40 -7.70 -14.27
N GLU A 384 0.92 -6.52 -13.89
CA GLU A 384 1.73 -5.32 -13.61
C GLU A 384 1.44 -4.86 -12.19
N TYR A 385 2.50 -4.64 -11.41
CA TYR A 385 2.38 -4.09 -10.07
C TYR A 385 2.69 -2.60 -10.14
N ARG A 386 1.65 -1.77 -10.15
CA ARG A 386 1.72 -0.32 -10.40
C ARG A 386 2.66 0.42 -9.43
N CYS A 387 3.05 1.63 -9.84
CA CYS A 387 3.82 2.56 -9.03
C CYS A 387 3.27 2.70 -7.60
N HIS A 388 4.11 2.44 -6.61
CA HIS A 388 3.74 2.54 -5.20
C HIS A 388 4.94 2.86 -4.32
N ILE A 389 4.64 3.25 -3.08
CA ILE A 389 5.60 3.34 -1.99
C ILE A 389 5.27 2.24 -1.01
N ASP A 390 6.28 1.46 -0.64
CA ASP A 390 6.13 0.38 0.32
C ASP A 390 5.83 0.94 1.72
N GLY A 391 4.81 0.37 2.37
CA GLY A 391 4.42 0.72 3.74
C GLY A 391 5.26 -0.04 4.77
N ALA A 392 5.43 0.55 5.95
CA ALA A 392 6.16 -0.08 7.04
C ALA A 392 5.37 -1.23 7.69
N TRP A 393 6.09 -2.28 8.10
CA TRP A 393 5.53 -3.47 8.76
C TRP A 393 6.25 -3.74 10.09
N PRO A 394 5.53 -4.08 11.17
CA PRO A 394 6.16 -4.60 12.38
C PRO A 394 6.68 -6.02 12.14
N PRO A 395 7.59 -6.51 12.99
CA PRO A 395 8.03 -7.90 12.91
C PRO A 395 6.88 -8.86 13.05
N SER A 396 6.79 -9.86 12.19
CA SER A 396 5.73 -10.86 12.26
C SER A 396 6.27 -12.21 12.73
N GLY A 397 5.42 -13.03 13.35
CA GLY A 397 5.83 -14.31 13.90
C GLY A 397 4.68 -15.29 14.12
N ILE A 398 5.01 -16.41 14.75
CA ILE A 398 4.06 -17.45 15.16
C ILE A 398 4.34 -17.84 16.61
N LEU A 399 3.27 -18.11 17.36
CA LEU A 399 3.36 -18.72 18.68
C LEU A 399 3.53 -20.25 18.57
N PRO A 400 3.92 -20.95 19.65
CA PRO A 400 4.09 -22.42 19.63
C PRO A 400 2.84 -23.22 19.24
N ASN A 401 1.65 -22.61 19.32
CA ASN A 401 0.37 -23.21 18.89
C ASN A 401 -0.03 -22.79 17.47
N ASP A 402 0.93 -22.39 16.64
CA ASP A 402 0.75 -21.88 15.28
C ASP A 402 -0.06 -20.59 15.13
N LYS A 403 -0.46 -19.94 16.23
CA LYS A 403 -1.18 -18.67 16.12
C LYS A 403 -0.27 -17.61 15.53
N TYR A 404 -0.69 -17.02 14.41
CA TYR A 404 -0.03 -15.87 13.79
C TYR A 404 -0.02 -14.65 14.72
N VAL A 405 1.11 -13.94 14.72
CA VAL A 405 1.31 -12.69 15.45
C VAL A 405 1.75 -11.63 14.46
N TYR A 406 0.87 -10.64 14.24
CA TYR A 406 1.12 -9.53 13.33
C TYR A 406 2.32 -8.67 13.76
N ASP A 407 2.39 -8.34 15.06
CA ASP A 407 3.49 -7.58 15.68
C ASP A 407 4.10 -8.41 16.82
N ALA A 408 5.20 -9.08 16.50
CA ALA A 408 6.02 -9.91 17.37
C ALA A 408 7.18 -9.13 18.00
N SER A 409 7.11 -7.79 18.04
CA SER A 409 8.12 -6.96 18.70
C SER A 409 8.30 -7.39 20.15
N PRO A 410 9.55 -7.44 20.67
CA PRO A 410 9.76 -7.70 22.08
C PRO A 410 9.03 -6.66 22.96
N PRO A 411 8.50 -7.05 24.14
CA PRO A 411 7.84 -6.10 25.05
C PRO A 411 8.74 -4.90 25.36
N GLY A 412 8.21 -3.69 25.17
CA GLY A 412 8.94 -2.43 25.39
C GLY A 412 10.00 -2.09 24.34
N LYS A 413 10.16 -2.88 23.28
CA LYS A 413 11.12 -2.64 22.18
C LYS A 413 10.41 -2.76 20.84
N LYS A 414 9.60 -1.75 20.51
CA LYS A 414 8.85 -1.72 19.24
C LYS A 414 9.82 -1.68 18.05
N GLN A 415 9.48 -2.45 17.02
CA GLN A 415 10.24 -2.54 15.79
C GLN A 415 9.33 -2.27 14.59
N SER A 416 9.91 -1.78 13.50
CA SER A 416 9.24 -1.50 12.24
C SER A 416 10.22 -1.65 11.09
N SER A 417 9.74 -2.04 9.92
CA SER A 417 10.57 -2.09 8.73
C SER A 417 10.95 -0.69 8.24
N LEU A 418 12.19 -0.56 7.75
CA LEU A 418 12.70 0.65 7.09
C LEU A 418 13.28 0.39 5.69
N PHE A 419 13.45 -0.89 5.30
CA PHE A 419 13.96 -1.28 3.97
C PHE A 419 13.17 -2.46 3.42
N THR A 420 12.96 -2.45 2.10
CA THR A 420 12.36 -3.58 1.37
C THR A 420 13.45 -4.60 1.20
N PHE A 421 13.08 -5.86 1.38
CA PHE A 421 13.89 -7.01 1.07
C PHE A 421 13.20 -7.75 -0.09
N LEU A 422 13.60 -7.46 -1.32
CA LEU A 422 12.98 -8.00 -2.53
C LEU A 422 13.89 -9.06 -3.16
N LEU A 423 13.63 -10.33 -2.87
CA LEU A 423 14.43 -11.46 -3.31
C LEU A 423 13.89 -12.02 -4.64
N TYR A 424 14.75 -12.12 -5.65
CA TYR A 424 14.40 -12.69 -6.94
C TYR A 424 14.66 -14.20 -6.94
N LEU A 425 13.66 -15.01 -7.29
CA LEU A 425 13.77 -16.47 -7.26
C LEU A 425 14.02 -17.08 -8.66
N ASN A 426 13.86 -16.30 -9.72
CA ASN A 426 14.22 -16.67 -11.09
C ASN A 426 14.47 -15.41 -11.95
N ASP A 427 14.95 -15.58 -13.18
CA ASP A 427 15.33 -14.46 -14.06
C ASP A 427 15.13 -14.72 -15.57
N GLU A 428 14.45 -15.81 -15.94
CA GLU A 428 14.20 -16.22 -17.32
C GLU A 428 12.82 -15.80 -17.85
N PHE A 429 12.59 -14.49 -17.86
CA PHE A 429 11.37 -13.89 -18.38
C PHE A 429 11.66 -12.60 -19.17
N GLU A 430 10.68 -12.17 -19.95
CA GLU A 430 10.75 -10.90 -20.68
C GLU A 430 9.94 -9.82 -19.93
N GLY A 431 10.54 -8.64 -19.73
CA GLY A 431 9.99 -7.60 -18.87
C GLY A 431 10.27 -7.92 -17.40
N GLY A 432 9.32 -7.61 -16.51
CA GLY A 432 9.42 -8.00 -15.11
C GLY A 432 10.48 -7.24 -14.32
N GLU A 433 11.03 -6.13 -14.82
CA GLU A 433 11.99 -5.31 -14.09
C GLU A 433 11.37 -4.74 -12.80
N THR A 434 12.19 -4.53 -11.77
CA THR A 434 11.80 -3.66 -10.66
C THR A 434 12.28 -2.26 -11.02
N THR A 435 11.35 -1.36 -11.35
CA THR A 435 11.68 -0.05 -11.90
C THR A 435 11.45 1.04 -10.87
N PHE A 436 12.48 1.85 -10.62
CA PHE A 436 12.44 2.96 -9.67
C PHE A 436 12.29 4.29 -10.40
N PHE A 437 11.55 5.24 -9.81
CA PHE A 437 11.26 6.52 -10.44
C PHE A 437 11.77 7.67 -9.61
N LEU A 438 12.58 8.53 -10.23
CA LEU A 438 13.11 9.74 -9.61
C LEU A 438 12.62 10.99 -10.37
N PRO A 439 12.26 12.07 -9.67
CA PRO A 439 12.09 13.38 -10.32
C PRO A 439 13.34 13.75 -11.09
N SER A 440 13.22 14.05 -12.39
CA SER A 440 14.35 14.53 -13.17
C SER A 440 14.68 15.99 -12.81
N ALA A 441 15.77 16.53 -13.37
CA ALA A 441 16.07 17.96 -13.27
C ALA A 441 14.95 18.84 -13.86
N LYS A 442 14.18 18.33 -14.84
CA LYS A 442 13.02 19.00 -15.43
C LYS A 442 11.75 18.64 -14.65
N GLU A 443 11.08 19.63 -14.07
CA GLU A 443 9.79 19.42 -13.40
C GLU A 443 8.74 18.82 -14.34
N GLY A 444 7.88 17.96 -13.77
CA GLY A 444 6.87 17.21 -14.53
C GLY A 444 7.43 16.03 -15.35
N THR A 445 8.70 15.67 -15.14
CA THR A 445 9.36 14.54 -15.81
C THR A 445 10.02 13.63 -14.77
N LEU A 446 9.75 12.32 -14.86
CA LEU A 446 10.34 11.26 -14.03
C LEU A 446 11.32 10.43 -14.85
N ASN A 447 12.48 10.14 -14.29
CA ASN A 447 13.44 9.19 -14.83
C ASN A 447 13.16 7.80 -14.24
N ALA A 448 13.00 6.81 -15.10
CA ALA A 448 12.72 5.43 -14.74
C ALA A 448 13.99 4.59 -14.83
N TYR A 449 14.42 4.04 -13.70
CA TYR A 449 15.63 3.23 -13.52
C TYR A 449 15.26 1.74 -13.31
N PRO A 450 15.22 0.94 -14.39
CA PRO A 450 14.90 -0.47 -14.31
C PRO A 450 16.06 -1.30 -13.76
N VAL A 451 15.76 -2.16 -12.78
CA VAL A 451 16.66 -3.20 -12.28
C VAL A 451 16.23 -4.54 -12.85
N ARG A 452 17.17 -5.20 -13.55
CA ARG A 452 16.95 -6.57 -14.04
C ARG A 452 17.03 -7.55 -12.87
N PRO A 453 15.99 -8.39 -12.65
CA PRO A 453 16.06 -9.47 -11.67
C PRO A 453 17.22 -10.43 -11.96
N VAL A 454 17.90 -10.86 -10.90
CA VAL A 454 18.97 -11.85 -10.93
C VAL A 454 18.59 -12.96 -9.97
N MET A 455 18.48 -14.20 -10.44
CA MET A 455 18.07 -15.33 -9.60
C MET A 455 18.98 -15.46 -8.37
N GLY A 456 18.36 -15.57 -7.19
CA GLY A 456 19.05 -15.67 -5.90
C GLY A 456 19.63 -14.36 -5.36
N ALA A 457 19.44 -13.24 -6.06
CA ALA A 457 19.81 -11.91 -5.59
C ALA A 457 18.67 -11.20 -4.88
N VAL A 458 19.01 -10.34 -3.92
CA VAL A 458 18.05 -9.47 -3.23
C VAL A 458 18.31 -8.00 -3.56
N ALA A 459 17.27 -7.28 -3.95
CA ALA A 459 17.26 -5.83 -4.00
C ALA A 459 16.84 -5.28 -2.62
N ILE A 460 17.66 -4.38 -2.08
CA ILE A 460 17.45 -3.75 -0.78
C ILE A 460 17.35 -2.25 -0.99
N PHE A 461 16.25 -1.64 -0.55
CA PHE A 461 16.00 -0.21 -0.73
C PHE A 461 15.07 0.36 0.35
N PRO A 462 15.19 1.65 0.70
CA PRO A 462 14.43 2.23 1.79
C PRO A 462 12.92 2.34 1.50
N HIS A 463 12.11 1.90 2.47
CA HIS A 463 10.68 2.15 2.59
C HIS A 463 10.35 2.09 4.09
N GLY A 464 9.69 3.10 4.67
CA GLY A 464 9.37 3.06 6.11
C GLY A 464 9.56 4.40 6.79
N GLU A 465 10.45 5.23 6.26
CA GLU A 465 10.38 6.67 6.43
C GLU A 465 9.76 7.31 5.20
N THR A 466 9.28 8.53 5.36
CA THR A 466 8.82 9.32 4.22
C THR A 466 10.01 9.79 3.40
N LYS A 467 11.04 10.31 4.05
CA LYS A 467 12.25 10.78 3.39
C LYS A 467 13.04 9.61 2.78
N GLY A 468 13.32 9.71 1.48
CA GLY A 468 14.07 8.69 0.76
C GLY A 468 13.28 7.43 0.40
N ALA A 469 11.98 7.33 0.73
CA ALA A 469 11.15 6.23 0.24
C ALA A 469 11.12 6.24 -1.29
N LEU A 470 11.44 5.08 -1.89
CA LEU A 470 11.57 5.00 -3.34
C LEU A 470 10.25 4.61 -3.99
N LEU A 471 9.77 5.47 -4.90
CA LEU A 471 8.68 5.13 -5.80
C LEU A 471 9.16 4.05 -6.76
N HIS A 472 8.44 2.95 -6.82
CA HIS A 472 8.81 1.84 -7.69
C HIS A 472 7.59 1.06 -8.19
N GLU A 473 7.80 0.29 -9.25
CA GLU A 473 6.82 -0.63 -9.80
C GLU A 473 7.47 -1.98 -10.11
N GLY A 474 6.64 -3.03 -10.23
CA GLY A 474 7.01 -4.26 -10.92
C GLY A 474 6.52 -4.17 -12.36
N THR A 475 7.39 -3.79 -13.30
CA THR A 475 7.05 -3.64 -14.71
C THR A 475 6.49 -4.96 -15.24
N GLY A 476 5.43 -4.89 -16.06
CA GLY A 476 4.67 -6.07 -16.47
C GLY A 476 5.53 -7.17 -17.11
N VAL A 477 5.28 -8.42 -16.70
CA VAL A 477 5.84 -9.60 -17.38
C VAL A 477 5.17 -9.73 -18.74
N ARG A 478 5.95 -9.97 -19.79
CA ARG A 478 5.45 -10.19 -21.16
C ARG A 478 5.51 -11.65 -21.58
N LYS A 479 6.47 -12.41 -21.07
CA LYS A 479 6.68 -13.83 -21.38
C LYS A 479 7.34 -14.54 -20.21
N GLY A 480 6.96 -15.80 -19.97
CA GLY A 480 7.44 -16.59 -18.83
C GLY A 480 6.67 -16.27 -17.56
N ALA A 481 7.26 -16.58 -16.41
CA ALA A 481 6.72 -16.21 -15.09
C ALA A 481 7.86 -15.69 -14.21
N LYS A 482 7.58 -14.65 -13.42
CA LYS A 482 8.52 -14.07 -12.45
C LYS A 482 8.12 -14.49 -11.04
N TYR A 483 9.06 -15.05 -10.30
CA TYR A 483 8.90 -15.43 -8.90
C TYR A 483 9.78 -14.55 -8.01
N ILE A 484 9.17 -13.93 -7.00
CA ILE A 484 9.90 -13.12 -6.02
C ILE A 484 9.38 -13.35 -4.62
N ILE A 485 10.19 -12.99 -3.63
CA ILE A 485 9.75 -12.82 -2.25
C ILE A 485 9.87 -11.35 -1.91
N ARG A 486 8.78 -10.77 -1.38
CA ARG A 486 8.84 -9.51 -0.66
C ARG A 486 8.80 -9.77 0.83
N SER A 487 9.86 -9.32 1.50
CA SER A 487 9.92 -9.14 2.94
C SER A 487 10.51 -7.75 3.23
N ASP A 488 10.87 -7.49 4.47
CA ASP A 488 11.37 -6.19 4.92
C ASP A 488 12.47 -6.38 5.96
N VAL A 489 13.41 -5.43 6.04
CA VAL A 489 14.43 -5.39 7.10
C VAL A 489 13.89 -4.56 8.27
N GLU A 490 13.90 -5.16 9.45
CA GLU A 490 13.32 -4.63 10.67
C GLU A 490 14.34 -3.82 11.45
N TYR A 491 13.91 -2.67 11.97
CA TYR A 491 14.71 -1.80 12.82
C TYR A 491 13.93 -1.47 14.08
N ASP A 492 14.63 -1.04 15.13
CA ASP A 492 13.96 -0.43 16.29
C ASP A 492 13.18 0.82 15.86
N VAL A 493 12.02 1.08 16.48
CA VAL A 493 11.26 2.33 16.25
C VAL A 493 11.93 3.49 16.96
N GLU A 494 12.32 3.28 18.21
CA GLU A 494 13.04 4.28 19.00
C GLU A 494 14.55 4.12 18.78
N PRO A 495 15.30 5.21 18.63
CA PRO A 495 16.75 5.16 18.64
C PRO A 495 17.25 4.48 19.92
N THR A 496 18.22 3.59 19.79
CA THR A 496 18.90 3.03 20.96
C THR A 496 19.71 4.15 21.61
N VAL A 497 19.38 4.52 22.85
CA VAL A 497 20.08 5.58 23.60
C VAL A 497 21.48 5.10 23.99
N GLY A 498 22.52 5.62 23.32
CA GLY A 498 23.96 5.39 23.60
C GLY A 498 24.54 4.14 22.91
N VAL A 499 25.76 4.13 22.38
CA VAL A 499 27.01 4.78 22.81
C VAL A 499 27.82 5.17 21.56
N ASP A 500 28.17 6.45 21.42
CA ASP A 500 29.26 6.89 20.53
C ASP A 500 30.62 6.36 21.02
#